data_AF-A0A7J4MAG5-F1
#
_entry.id   AF-A0A7J4MAG5-F1
#
_cell.length_a   1.000
_cell.length_b   1.000
_cell.length_c   1.000
_cell.angle_alpha   90.00
_cell.angle_beta   90.00
_cell.angle_gamma   90.00
#
_symmetry.space_group_name_H-M   'P 1'
#
loop_
_entity.id
_entity.type
_entity.pdbx_description
1 polymer ?
#
loop_
_entity_poly.entity_id
_entity_poly.type
_entity_poly.pdbx_seq_one_letter_code
_entity_poly.pdbx_strand_id
1 'polypeptide(L)'
;MGLIENLGRVASVYMDEKEKLQTVGDKRKRTRMGHGFWPHEVLRDAIIFSAMMAVLLFYAWLIPPPLHGAADPYAQAGFVFPDWYVLFSYGYLRWGEYLPQFTVPTGPIGAIVDQPVFAWNAAWWGAALTGIPVGILALPPFLGGREKRPVEDPWYASAGAVYLAHIWFISVFSINIFLEL
;
A
#
# COMPACT_ATOMS: atom_id res chain seq x y z
N MET A 1 -45.43 6.56 -8.69
CA MET A 1 -44.45 6.20 -7.63
C MET A 1 -43.63 7.44 -7.34
N GLY A 2 -43.64 7.87 -6.08
CA GLY A 2 -42.87 9.03 -5.64
C GLY A 2 -41.38 8.72 -5.52
N LEU A 3 -40.55 9.77 -5.50
CA LEU A 3 -39.10 9.68 -5.28
C LEU A 3 -38.76 8.87 -4.01
N ILE A 4 -39.54 9.06 -2.94
CA ILE A 4 -39.37 8.38 -1.64
C ILE A 4 -39.64 6.87 -1.74
N GLU A 5 -40.67 6.44 -2.48
CA GLU A 5 -40.96 5.01 -2.69
C GLU A 5 -39.86 4.32 -3.48
N ASN A 6 -39.32 4.99 -4.50
CA ASN A 6 -38.21 4.47 -5.30
C ASN A 6 -36.95 4.29 -4.45
N LEU A 7 -36.63 5.26 -3.60
CA LEU A 7 -35.50 5.18 -2.67
C LEU A 7 -35.69 4.07 -1.63
N GLY A 8 -36.91 3.92 -1.09
CA GLY A 8 -37.24 2.83 -0.16
C GLY A 8 -37.07 1.44 -0.77
N ARG A 9 -37.51 1.26 -2.02
CA ARG A 9 -37.32 -0.01 -2.76
C ARG A 9 -35.84 -0.32 -3.00
N VAL A 10 -35.03 0.68 -3.36
CA VAL A 10 -33.59 0.48 -3.55
C VAL A 10 -32.93 0.08 -2.24
N ALA A 11 -33.30 0.72 -1.13
CA ALA A 11 -32.77 0.38 0.18
C ALA A 11 -33.16 -1.04 0.63
N SER A 12 -34.41 -1.47 0.41
CA SER A 12 -34.85 -2.82 0.77
C SER A 12 -34.13 -3.89 -0.05
N VAL A 13 -34.04 -3.71 -1.37
CA VAL A 13 -33.30 -4.63 -2.26
C VAL A 13 -31.83 -4.73 -1.85
N TYR A 14 -31.22 -3.60 -1.48
CA TYR A 14 -29.84 -3.60 -0.98
C TYR A 14 -29.70 -4.39 0.34
N MET A 15 -30.64 -4.23 1.28
CA MET A 15 -30.59 -4.96 2.55
C MET A 15 -30.78 -6.47 2.35
N ASP A 16 -31.72 -6.87 1.51
CA ASP A 16 -31.96 -8.28 1.18
C ASP A 16 -30.72 -8.91 0.52
N GLU A 17 -30.09 -8.22 -0.44
CA GLU A 17 -28.90 -8.74 -1.12
C GLU A 17 -27.69 -8.77 -0.17
N LYS A 18 -27.55 -7.77 0.71
CA LYS A 18 -26.51 -7.77 1.76
C LYS A 18 -26.68 -8.97 2.69
N GLU A 19 -27.90 -9.22 3.18
CA GLU A 19 -28.18 -10.36 4.06
C GLU A 19 -27.88 -11.68 3.36
N LYS A 20 -28.26 -11.81 2.09
CA LYS A 20 -27.94 -12.97 1.26
C LYS A 20 -26.44 -13.18 1.07
N LEU A 21 -25.65 -12.12 0.99
CA LEU A 21 -24.18 -12.22 0.90
C LEU A 21 -23.54 -12.62 2.24
N GLN A 22 -24.14 -12.24 3.37
CA GLN A 22 -23.63 -12.51 4.72
C GLN A 22 -24.01 -13.90 5.26
N THR A 23 -25.17 -14.44 4.87
CA THR A 23 -25.76 -15.68 5.42
C THR A 23 -25.26 -16.98 4.77
N VAL A 24 -24.36 -16.91 3.78
CA VAL A 24 -23.83 -18.12 3.10
C VAL A 24 -22.84 -18.87 4.00
N GLY A 25 -23.01 -20.20 4.12
CA GLY A 25 -22.18 -21.09 4.95
C GLY A 25 -20.67 -21.15 4.59
N ASP A 26 -19.92 -21.95 5.34
CA ASP A 26 -18.44 -21.93 5.43
C ASP A 26 -17.66 -22.00 4.09
N LYS A 27 -18.14 -22.77 3.11
CA LYS A 27 -17.50 -22.87 1.78
C LYS A 27 -18.43 -22.43 0.67
N ARG A 28 -18.14 -21.26 0.09
CA ARG A 28 -18.87 -20.74 -1.07
C ARG A 28 -18.38 -21.43 -2.34
N LYS A 29 -19.18 -22.34 -2.91
CA LYS A 29 -18.94 -22.85 -4.27
C LYS A 29 -19.36 -21.78 -5.28
N ARG A 30 -18.41 -21.19 -5.98
CA ARG A 30 -18.67 -20.23 -7.06
C ARG A 30 -18.50 -20.94 -8.39
N THR A 31 -19.51 -20.88 -9.25
CA THR A 31 -19.37 -21.30 -10.64
C THR A 31 -18.52 -20.26 -11.35
N ARG A 32 -17.25 -20.58 -11.62
CA ARG A 32 -16.41 -19.73 -12.46
C ARG A 32 -16.75 -20.04 -13.92
N MET A 33 -17.61 -19.23 -14.51
CA MET A 33 -17.81 -19.22 -15.95
C MET A 33 -16.56 -18.59 -16.57
N GLY A 34 -15.59 -19.42 -16.96
CA GLY A 34 -14.38 -19.01 -17.65
C GLY A 34 -14.39 -19.51 -19.09
N HIS A 35 -13.65 -18.83 -19.96
CA HIS A 35 -13.33 -19.35 -21.28
C HIS A 35 -12.07 -20.22 -21.20
N GLY A 36 -11.85 -21.07 -22.21
CA GLY A 36 -10.59 -21.79 -22.32
C GLY A 36 -9.41 -20.82 -22.40
N PHE A 37 -8.29 -21.18 -21.77
CA PHE A 37 -7.07 -20.38 -21.76
C PHE A 37 -6.66 -19.92 -23.17
N TRP A 38 -6.72 -20.84 -24.14
CA TRP A 38 -6.51 -20.56 -25.55
C TRP A 38 -7.81 -20.68 -26.34
N PRO A 39 -8.06 -19.80 -27.34
CA PRO A 39 -7.30 -18.59 -27.65
C PRO A 39 -7.72 -17.36 -26.83
N HIS A 40 -8.84 -17.45 -26.12
CA HIS A 40 -9.55 -16.28 -25.58
C HIS A 40 -8.76 -15.51 -24.52
N GLU A 41 -8.25 -16.19 -23.49
CA GLU A 41 -7.51 -15.51 -22.42
C GLU A 41 -6.16 -15.01 -22.93
N VAL A 42 -5.44 -15.81 -23.74
CA VAL A 42 -4.16 -15.40 -24.33
C VAL A 42 -4.29 -14.17 -25.22
N LEU A 43 -5.31 -14.12 -26.08
CA LEU A 43 -5.54 -12.96 -26.94
C LEU A 43 -5.87 -11.71 -26.11
N ARG A 44 -6.76 -11.84 -25.11
CA ARG A 44 -7.11 -10.73 -24.22
C ARG A 44 -5.89 -10.19 -23.49
N ASP A 45 -5.11 -11.07 -22.89
CA ASP A 45 -3.95 -10.69 -22.08
C ASP A 45 -2.83 -10.12 -22.96
N ALA A 46 -2.65 -10.62 -24.19
CA ALA A 46 -1.73 -10.03 -25.17
C ALA A 46 -2.15 -8.61 -25.59
N ILE A 47 -3.45 -8.36 -25.79
CA ILE A 47 -3.96 -7.02 -26.08
C ILE A 47 -3.70 -6.09 -24.91
N ILE A 48 -4.04 -6.49 -23.67
CA ILE A 48 -3.80 -5.69 -22.47
C ILE A 48 -2.30 -5.40 -22.30
N PHE A 49 -1.45 -6.42 -22.47
CA PHE A 49 0.00 -6.27 -22.37
C PHE A 49 0.54 -5.30 -23.43
N SER A 50 0.10 -5.43 -24.68
CA SER A 50 0.50 -4.52 -25.76
C SER A 50 0.08 -3.08 -25.49
N ALA A 51 -1.12 -2.87 -24.93
CA ALA A 51 -1.61 -1.55 -24.56
C ALA A 51 -0.78 -0.95 -23.41
N MET A 52 -0.48 -1.74 -22.37
CA MET A 52 0.41 -1.30 -21.27
C MET A 52 1.81 -0.94 -21.80
N MET A 53 2.37 -1.76 -22.68
CA MET A 53 3.68 -1.50 -23.31
C MET A 53 3.66 -0.21 -24.12
N ALA A 54 2.62 0.01 -24.93
CA ALA A 54 2.46 1.24 -25.70
C ALA A 54 2.41 2.48 -24.80
N VAL A 55 1.68 2.42 -23.68
CA VAL A 55 1.63 3.52 -22.70
C VAL A 55 3.00 3.77 -22.07
N LEU A 56 3.71 2.72 -21.65
CA LEU A 56 5.04 2.85 -21.05
C LEU A 56 6.07 3.42 -22.03
N LEU A 57 6.09 2.94 -23.27
CA LEU A 57 6.97 3.46 -24.33
C LEU A 57 6.62 4.90 -24.68
N PHE A 58 5.34 5.26 -24.72
CA PHE A 58 4.90 6.63 -24.92
C PHE A 58 5.38 7.56 -23.80
N TYR A 59 5.24 7.16 -22.53
CA TYR A 59 5.78 7.95 -21.40
C TYR A 59 7.30 8.03 -21.40
N ALA A 60 8.01 6.94 -21.70
CA ALA A 60 9.46 6.94 -21.80
C ALA A 60 9.98 7.85 -22.92
N TRP A 61 9.21 7.99 -24.01
CA TRP A 61 9.49 8.94 -25.08
C TRP A 61 9.13 10.39 -24.68
N LEU A 62 7.99 10.60 -24.01
CA LEU A 62 7.50 11.92 -23.63
C LEU A 62 8.35 12.58 -22.53
N ILE A 63 8.74 11.80 -21.52
CA ILE A 63 9.54 12.22 -20.38
C ILE A 63 10.64 11.17 -20.19
N PRO A 64 11.75 11.27 -20.95
CA PRO A 64 12.84 10.30 -20.82
C PRO A 64 13.43 10.38 -19.41
N PRO A 65 13.71 9.22 -18.78
CA PRO A 65 14.27 9.21 -17.44
C PRO A 65 15.62 9.94 -17.44
N PRO A 66 15.86 10.83 -16.47
CA PRO A 66 17.12 11.57 -16.40
C PRO A 66 18.28 10.59 -16.16
N LEU A 67 19.26 10.61 -17.07
CA LEU A 67 20.55 9.96 -16.85
C LEU A 67 21.37 10.86 -15.93
N HIS A 68 21.33 10.58 -14.63
CA HIS A 68 22.15 11.27 -13.65
C HIS A 68 23.64 10.96 -13.87
N GLY A 69 24.51 11.91 -13.50
CA GLY A 69 25.95 11.69 -13.49
C GLY A 69 26.35 10.60 -12.49
N ALA A 70 27.61 10.18 -12.56
CA ALA A 70 28.16 9.24 -11.58
C ALA A 70 28.01 9.81 -10.15
N ALA A 71 27.73 8.93 -9.19
CA ALA A 71 27.62 9.32 -7.79
C ALA A 71 28.96 9.88 -7.30
N ASP A 72 28.93 11.10 -6.76
CA ASP A 72 30.08 11.76 -6.16
C ASP A 72 29.88 11.83 -4.63
N PRO A 73 30.73 11.15 -3.83
CA PRO A 73 30.63 11.16 -2.37
C PRO A 73 30.94 12.53 -1.74
N TYR A 74 31.55 13.45 -2.48
CA TYR A 74 31.92 14.79 -2.00
C TYR A 74 30.90 15.87 -2.41
N ALA A 75 29.98 15.56 -3.32
CA ALA A 75 28.92 16.47 -3.74
C ALA A 75 27.59 16.06 -3.09
N GLN A 76 27.12 16.87 -2.14
CA GLN A 76 25.78 16.70 -1.59
C GLN A 76 24.76 17.25 -2.59
N ALA A 77 23.95 16.36 -3.16
CA ALA A 77 22.82 16.77 -3.98
C ALA A 77 21.88 17.65 -3.14
N GLY A 78 21.54 18.83 -3.65
CA GLY A 78 20.75 19.83 -2.91
C GLY A 78 19.36 19.34 -2.50
N PHE A 79 18.79 18.38 -3.24
CA PHE A 79 17.52 17.73 -2.94
C PHE A 79 17.58 16.25 -3.33
N VAL A 80 17.47 15.35 -2.35
CA VAL A 80 17.45 13.90 -2.57
C VAL A 80 16.16 13.34 -1.98
N PHE A 81 15.25 12.95 -2.86
CA PHE A 81 14.06 12.19 -2.49
C PHE A 81 14.16 10.79 -3.08
N PRO A 82 13.65 9.78 -2.37
CA PRO A 82 13.49 8.48 -2.99
C PRO A 82 12.33 8.52 -3.99
N ASP A 83 12.25 7.48 -4.83
CA ASP A 83 11.18 7.36 -5.80
C ASP A 83 9.79 7.32 -5.15
N TRP A 84 8.77 7.69 -5.94
CA TRP A 84 7.39 7.84 -5.50
C TRP A 84 6.82 6.62 -4.75
N TYR A 85 7.23 5.41 -5.14
CA TYR A 85 6.78 4.16 -4.53
C TYR A 85 7.45 3.85 -3.17
N VAL A 86 8.48 4.62 -2.78
CA VAL A 86 9.20 4.49 -1.49
C VAL A 86 8.85 5.64 -0.53
N LEU A 87 8.15 6.68 -1.01
CA LEU A 87 7.82 7.87 -0.22
C LEU A 87 7.09 7.55 1.09
N PHE A 88 6.27 6.50 1.14
CA PHE A 88 5.61 6.11 2.38
C PHE A 88 6.61 5.74 3.49
N SER A 89 7.67 5.00 3.15
CA SER A 89 8.74 4.60 4.08
C SER A 89 9.59 5.80 4.49
N TYR A 90 9.88 6.68 3.53
CA TYR A 90 10.56 7.95 3.82
C TYR A 90 9.73 8.86 4.74
N GLY A 91 8.41 8.86 4.57
CA GLY A 91 7.49 9.54 5.47
C GLY A 91 7.57 9.04 6.91
N TYR A 92 7.77 7.74 7.13
CA TYR A 92 8.01 7.18 8.46
C TYR A 92 9.37 7.59 9.06
N LEU A 93 10.42 7.69 8.24
CA LEU A 93 11.73 8.21 8.69
C LEU A 93 11.60 9.66 9.16
N ARG A 94 10.92 10.51 8.37
CA ARG A 94 10.63 11.90 8.77
C ARG A 94 9.74 11.97 10.00
N TRP A 95 8.70 11.13 10.08
CA TRP A 95 7.83 11.10 11.24
C TRP A 95 8.61 10.68 12.51
N GLY A 96 9.60 9.80 12.36
CA GLY A 96 10.52 9.40 13.42
C GLY A 96 11.35 10.54 14.02
N GLU A 97 11.54 11.66 13.32
CA GLU A 97 12.22 12.85 13.86
C GLU A 97 11.41 13.52 14.98
N TYR A 98 10.08 13.39 14.95
CA TYR A 98 9.18 13.93 15.98
C TYR A 98 8.98 12.97 17.16
N LEU A 99 9.53 11.75 17.09
CA LEU A 99 9.45 10.78 18.17
C LEU A 99 10.61 10.95 19.16
N PRO A 100 10.45 10.52 20.43
CA PRO A 100 11.52 10.61 21.42
C PRO A 100 12.79 9.90 20.96
N GLN A 101 13.93 10.59 21.08
CA GLN A 101 15.23 10.06 20.75
C GLN A 101 16.03 9.83 22.04
N PHE A 102 16.59 8.64 22.20
CA PHE A 102 17.32 8.27 23.40
C PHE A 102 18.38 7.22 23.11
N THR A 103 19.33 7.07 24.02
CA THR A 103 20.38 6.06 23.94
C THR A 103 20.04 4.90 24.86
N VAL A 104 20.06 3.68 24.32
CA VAL A 104 19.80 2.45 25.06
C VAL A 104 21.12 1.74 25.34
N PRO A 105 21.49 1.50 26.61
CA PRO A 105 22.62 0.65 26.96
C PRO A 105 22.37 -0.78 26.45
N THR A 106 23.29 -1.32 25.66
CA THR A 106 23.16 -2.63 24.98
C THR A 106 23.61 -3.80 25.84
N GLY A 107 24.21 -3.53 27.00
CA GLY A 107 24.56 -4.53 28.00
C GLY A 107 25.54 -5.60 27.46
N PRO A 108 25.44 -6.85 27.94
CA PRO A 108 26.37 -7.93 27.56
C PRO A 108 26.39 -8.22 26.05
N ILE A 109 25.26 -8.03 25.35
CA ILE A 109 25.15 -8.27 23.91
C ILE A 109 25.96 -7.23 23.13
N GLY A 110 25.90 -5.96 23.54
CA GLY A 110 26.69 -4.89 22.93
C GLY A 110 28.19 -5.05 23.07
N ALA A 111 28.64 -5.66 24.18
CA ALA A 111 30.06 -5.94 24.41
C ALA A 111 30.63 -6.99 23.43
N ILE A 112 29.78 -7.86 22.86
CA ILE A 112 30.20 -8.86 21.87
C ILE A 112 30.54 -8.20 20.52
N VAL A 113 29.91 -7.07 20.20
CA VAL A 113 30.02 -6.37 18.91
C VAL A 113 30.65 -4.98 19.03
N ASP A 114 31.30 -4.69 20.17
CA ASP A 114 31.92 -3.38 20.48
C ASP A 114 30.98 -2.17 20.29
N GLN A 115 29.69 -2.36 20.59
CA GLN A 115 28.67 -1.30 20.58
C GLN A 115 28.04 -1.17 21.97
N PRO A 116 28.60 -0.34 22.87
CA PRO A 116 28.13 -0.22 24.26
C PRO A 116 26.78 0.51 24.39
N VAL A 117 26.37 1.24 23.35
CA VAL A 117 25.14 2.04 23.32
C VAL A 117 24.50 1.92 21.94
N PHE A 118 23.18 1.73 21.93
CA PHE A 118 22.35 1.79 20.74
C PHE A 118 21.62 3.13 20.68
N ALA A 119 21.78 3.87 19.60
CA ALA A 119 21.08 5.13 19.38
C ALA A 119 19.67 4.87 18.86
N TRP A 120 18.67 5.07 19.71
CA TRP A 120 17.27 5.04 19.33
C TRP A 120 16.90 6.39 18.71
N ASN A 121 17.19 6.55 17.42
CA ASN A 121 17.04 7.78 16.66
C ASN A 121 15.93 7.69 15.59
N ALA A 122 15.74 8.76 14.82
CA ALA A 122 14.75 8.82 13.74
C ALA A 122 14.92 7.70 12.69
N ALA A 123 16.16 7.32 12.37
CA ALA A 123 16.43 6.25 11.42
C ALA A 123 15.89 4.90 11.93
N TRP A 124 16.09 4.60 13.21
CA TRP A 124 15.54 3.40 13.82
C TRP A 124 14.00 3.43 13.86
N TRP A 125 13.42 4.57 14.28
CA TRP A 125 11.97 4.74 14.27
C TRP A 125 11.37 4.52 12.88
N GLY A 126 11.92 5.16 11.84
CA GLY A 126 11.41 5.02 10.48
C GLY A 126 11.54 3.61 9.94
N ALA A 127 12.66 2.93 10.20
CA ALA A 127 12.85 1.53 9.83
C ALA A 127 11.82 0.61 10.51
N ALA A 128 11.66 0.76 11.84
CA ALA A 128 10.70 -0.05 12.61
C ALA A 128 9.25 0.20 12.16
N LEU A 129 8.86 1.47 12.01
CA LEU A 129 7.50 1.86 11.64
C LEU A 129 7.14 1.49 10.20
N THR A 130 8.11 1.49 9.27
CA THR A 130 7.89 1.00 7.90
C THR A 130 7.45 -0.46 7.86
N GLY A 131 7.90 -1.26 8.83
CA GLY A 131 7.50 -2.67 8.95
C GLY A 131 6.01 -2.86 9.28
N ILE A 132 5.36 -1.89 9.92
CA ILE A 132 3.95 -2.00 10.33
C ILE A 132 3.01 -2.15 9.12
N PRO A 133 2.97 -1.22 8.15
CA PRO A 133 2.08 -1.36 7.01
C PRO A 133 2.38 -2.58 6.14
N VAL A 134 3.66 -2.97 6.02
CA VAL A 134 4.06 -4.19 5.29
C VAL A 134 3.55 -5.42 6.05
N GLY A 135 3.71 -5.44 7.38
CA GLY A 135 3.22 -6.50 8.24
C GLY A 135 1.70 -6.65 8.15
N ILE A 136 0.95 -5.54 8.21
CA ILE A 136 -0.51 -5.55 8.05
C ILE A 136 -0.94 -6.18 6.72
N LEU A 137 -0.23 -5.92 5.62
CA LEU A 137 -0.51 -6.55 4.32
C LEU A 137 -0.14 -8.04 4.28
N ALA A 138 0.86 -8.47 5.06
CA ALA A 138 1.29 -9.86 5.12
C ALA A 138 0.41 -10.72 6.05
N LEU A 139 -0.35 -10.12 6.97
CA LEU A 139 -1.20 -10.81 7.93
C LEU A 139 -2.42 -11.58 7.35
N PRO A 140 -3.14 -11.13 6.31
CA PRO A 140 -4.43 -11.71 5.93
C PRO A 140 -4.44 -13.23 5.71
N PRO A 141 -3.42 -13.86 5.08
CA PRO A 141 -3.36 -15.31 4.95
C PRO A 141 -3.32 -16.08 6.29
N PHE A 142 -2.83 -15.46 7.36
CA PHE A 142 -2.64 -16.10 8.68
C PHE A 142 -3.83 -15.91 9.63
N LEU A 143 -4.71 -14.95 9.37
CA LEU A 143 -5.87 -14.66 10.21
C LEU A 143 -7.02 -15.67 10.02
N GLY A 144 -6.90 -16.59 9.05
CA GLY A 144 -7.91 -17.59 8.74
C GLY A 144 -9.22 -16.98 8.22
N GLY A 145 -10.28 -17.78 8.22
CA GLY A 145 -11.61 -17.37 7.77
C GLY A 145 -11.95 -17.77 6.33
N ARG A 146 -13.17 -17.42 5.92
CA ARG A 146 -13.72 -17.75 4.59
C ARG A 146 -13.15 -16.83 3.51
N GLU A 147 -13.00 -17.36 2.30
CA GLU A 147 -12.77 -16.56 1.09
C GLU A 147 -13.94 -15.59 0.84
N LYS A 148 -13.71 -14.31 1.14
CA LYS A 148 -14.69 -13.23 0.93
C LYS A 148 -14.18 -12.28 -0.14
N ARG A 149 -15.10 -11.74 -0.95
CA ARG A 149 -14.80 -10.59 -1.80
C ARG A 149 -14.94 -9.31 -0.96
N PRO A 150 -14.30 -8.19 -1.33
CA PRO A 150 -14.47 -6.93 -0.60
C PRO A 150 -15.94 -6.51 -0.42
N VAL A 151 -16.81 -6.78 -1.41
CA VAL A 151 -18.26 -6.52 -1.33
C VAL A 151 -18.99 -7.39 -0.30
N GLU A 152 -18.44 -8.54 0.08
CA GLU A 152 -19.04 -9.46 1.05
C GLU A 152 -18.60 -9.14 2.49
N ASP A 153 -17.52 -8.37 2.66
CA ASP A 153 -16.99 -7.98 3.98
C ASP A 153 -16.67 -6.48 4.01
N PRO A 154 -17.69 -5.64 4.29
CA PRO A 154 -17.53 -4.19 4.31
C PRO A 154 -16.48 -3.72 5.32
N TRP A 155 -16.24 -4.48 6.39
CA TRP A 155 -15.26 -4.12 7.42
C TRP A 155 -13.84 -4.28 6.91
N TYR A 156 -13.50 -5.44 6.35
CA TYR A 156 -12.19 -5.67 5.73
C TYR A 156 -11.96 -4.76 4.52
N ALA A 157 -12.99 -4.49 3.71
CA ALA A 157 -12.89 -3.53 2.61
C ALA A 157 -12.59 -2.11 3.11
N SER A 158 -13.28 -1.66 4.16
CA SER A 158 -13.04 -0.35 4.77
C SER A 158 -11.65 -0.25 5.40
N ALA A 159 -11.19 -1.30 6.09
CA ALA A 159 -9.82 -1.36 6.62
C ALA A 159 -8.76 -1.24 5.51
N GLY A 160 -8.98 -1.90 4.37
CA GLY A 160 -8.13 -1.75 3.18
C GLY A 160 -8.15 -0.32 2.61
N ALA A 161 -9.30 0.34 2.58
CA ALA A 161 -9.40 1.73 2.13
C ALA A 161 -8.68 2.71 3.09
N VAL A 162 -8.85 2.53 4.41
CA VAL A 162 -8.13 3.30 5.44
C VAL A 162 -6.62 3.07 5.32
N TYR A 163 -6.20 1.83 5.09
CA TYR A 163 -4.80 1.50 4.84
C TYR A 163 -4.23 2.26 3.63
N LEU A 164 -4.93 2.23 2.49
CA LEU A 164 -4.50 2.96 1.29
C LEU A 164 -4.47 4.48 1.54
N ALA A 165 -5.47 5.02 2.24
CA ALA A 165 -5.49 6.43 2.60
C ALA A 165 -4.29 6.78 3.48
N HIS A 166 -3.98 5.95 4.48
CA HIS A 166 -2.81 6.15 5.35
C HIS A 166 -1.49 6.16 4.56
N ILE A 167 -1.27 5.18 3.67
CA ILE A 167 -0.09 5.13 2.79
C ILE A 167 0.02 6.38 1.92
N TRP A 168 -1.11 6.85 1.39
CA TRP A 168 -1.15 8.08 0.60
C TRP A 168 -0.80 9.31 1.45
N PHE A 169 -1.45 9.50 2.60
CA PHE A 169 -1.21 10.66 3.48
C PHE A 169 0.23 10.72 3.98
N ILE A 170 0.81 9.59 4.39
CA ILE A 170 2.20 9.58 4.85
C ILE A 170 3.21 9.81 3.70
N SER A 171 2.87 9.38 2.47
CA SER A 171 3.66 9.71 1.28
C SER A 171 3.60 11.20 0.95
N VAL A 172 2.42 11.83 1.03
CA VAL A 172 2.28 13.29 0.83
C VAL A 172 3.00 14.06 1.95
N PHE A 173 2.85 13.63 3.20
CA PHE A 173 3.59 14.19 4.34
C PHE A 173 5.10 14.17 4.09
N SER A 174 5.62 13.11 3.48
CA SER A 174 7.05 13.00 3.15
C SER A 174 7.57 14.06 2.17
N ILE A 175 6.69 14.75 1.46
CA ILE A 175 7.01 15.84 0.52
C ILE A 175 6.65 17.22 1.09
N ASN A 176 5.77 17.29 2.11
CA ASN A 176 5.09 18.51 2.55
C ASN A 176 5.99 19.68 3.04
N ILE A 177 7.27 19.45 3.36
CA ILE A 177 8.22 20.54 3.71
C ILE A 177 8.38 21.58 2.56
N PHE A 178 7.92 21.27 1.34
CA PHE A 178 7.88 22.21 0.22
C PHE A 178 6.69 23.17 0.18
N LEU A 179 5.64 23.03 1.00
CA LEU A 179 4.53 24.01 1.01
C LEU A 179 4.85 25.27 1.82
N GLU A 180 5.95 25.29 2.55
CA GLU A 180 6.37 26.43 3.39
C GLU A 180 7.57 27.23 2.80
N LEU A 181 7.99 26.92 1.56
CA LEU A 181 8.96 27.67 0.74
C LEU A 181 8.26 28.35 -0.45
#